data_AF-A0A1B1C3C7-F1
#
_entry.id   AF-A0A1B1C3C7-F1
#
_cell.length_a   1.000
_cell.length_b   1.000
_cell.length_c   1.000
_cell.angle_alpha   90.00
_cell.angle_beta   90.00
_cell.angle_gamma   90.00
#
_symmetry.space_group_name_H-M   'P 1'
#
loop_
_entity.id
_entity.type
_entity.pdbx_description
1 polymer ?
#
loop_
_entity_poly.entity_id
_entity_poly.type
_entity_poly.pdbx_seq_one_letter_code
_entity_poly.pdbx_strand_id
1 'polypeptide(L)' 'MSEWDKLSGIGSDAPLKETSEEDVMPKYFRKMPRKFVTQHKELRVSHQTSHDFTSYVMEAIREKLAKDGKI' A
#
# COMPACT_ATOMS: atom_id res chain seq x y z
N MET A 1 -18.30 -33.66 -23.77
CA MET A 1 -17.94 -32.46 -23.00
C MET A 1 -17.24 -32.93 -21.73
N SER A 2 -16.02 -32.44 -21.49
CA SER A 2 -15.09 -32.97 -20.49
C SER A 2 -15.52 -32.58 -19.07
N GLU A 3 -15.46 -33.51 -18.11
CA GLU A 3 -15.91 -33.31 -16.71
C GLU A 3 -15.17 -32.16 -15.97
N TRP A 4 -14.03 -31.72 -16.51
CA TRP A 4 -13.28 -30.56 -16.06
C TRP A 4 -14.05 -29.24 -16.17
N ASP A 5 -15.00 -29.15 -17.11
CA ASP A 5 -15.80 -27.94 -17.34
C ASP A 5 -16.78 -27.68 -16.18
N LYS A 6 -17.22 -28.75 -15.49
CA LYS A 6 -18.13 -28.68 -14.34
C LYS A 6 -17.44 -28.21 -13.05
N LEU A 7 -16.11 -28.30 -12.97
CA LEU A 7 -15.35 -27.85 -11.80
C LEU A 7 -15.11 -26.33 -11.81
N SER A 8 -15.22 -25.66 -12.96
CA SER A 8 -14.98 -24.22 -13.09
C SER A 8 -16.00 -23.36 -12.33
N GLY A 9 -17.21 -23.88 -12.11
CA GLY A 9 -18.32 -23.14 -11.50
C GLY A 9 -18.42 -23.24 -9.98
N ILE A 10 -17.63 -24.10 -9.32
CA ILE A 10 -17.84 -24.45 -7.90
C ILE A 10 -17.39 -23.33 -6.95
N GLY A 11 -16.51 -22.41 -7.39
CA GLY A 11 -16.08 -21.24 -6.61
C GLY A 11 -16.96 -19.99 -6.76
N SER A 12 -17.95 -20.00 -7.65
CA SER A 12 -18.73 -18.82 -8.03
C SER A 12 -19.74 -18.36 -6.96
N ASP A 13 -20.12 -19.28 -6.08
CA ASP A 13 -21.17 -19.15 -5.07
C ASP A 13 -20.60 -18.95 -3.65
N ALA A 14 -19.29 -18.69 -3.55
CA ALA A 14 -18.67 -18.36 -2.28
C ALA A 14 -19.21 -17.00 -1.79
N PRO A 15 -19.63 -16.89 -0.51
CA PRO A 15 -20.14 -15.64 0.07
C PRO A 15 -19.06 -14.55 0.17
N LEU A 16 -17.78 -14.93 0.08
CA LEU A 16 -16.64 -14.04 0.03
C LEU A 16 -16.00 -14.16 -1.35
N LYS A 17 -16.13 -13.10 -2.16
CA LYS A 17 -15.42 -12.93 -3.42
C LYS A 17 -14.28 -11.96 -3.19
N GLU A 18 -13.08 -12.28 -3.67
CA GLU A 18 -11.96 -11.33 -3.67
C GLU A 18 -12.32 -10.17 -4.63
N THR A 19 -12.76 -9.04 -4.09
CA THR A 19 -12.85 -7.78 -4.84
C THR A 19 -11.43 -7.22 -4.93
N SER A 20 -10.80 -7.36 -6.10
CA SER A 20 -9.42 -6.91 -6.34
C SER A 20 -9.32 -5.48 -6.90
N GLU A 21 -10.37 -4.66 -6.77
CA GLU A 21 -10.27 -3.25 -7.13
C GLU A 21 -9.65 -2.47 -5.96
N GLU A 22 -8.32 -2.56 -5.85
CA GLU A 22 -7.55 -1.62 -5.06
C GLU A 22 -7.72 -0.22 -5.69
N ASP A 23 -8.40 0.71 -5.00
CA ASP A 23 -8.48 2.13 -5.40
C ASP A 23 -7.13 2.83 -5.16
N VAL A 24 -6.13 2.41 -5.93
CA VAL A 24 -4.73 2.81 -5.78
C VAL A 24 -4.23 3.36 -7.10
N MET A 25 -3.73 4.60 -7.07
CA MET A 25 -3.09 5.24 -8.23
C MET A 25 -1.57 5.30 -8.02
N PRO A 26 -0.75 4.80 -8.96
CA PRO A 26 0.70 4.89 -8.85
C PRO A 26 1.16 6.35 -8.94
N LYS A 27 2.03 6.76 -8.02
CA LYS A 27 2.61 8.10 -8.01
C LYS A 27 4.13 8.05 -7.89
N TYR A 28 4.81 8.75 -8.79
CA TYR A 28 6.25 8.96 -8.74
C TYR A 28 6.56 10.39 -8.31
N PHE A 29 7.50 10.56 -7.38
CA PHE A 29 8.03 11.87 -7.01
C PHE A 29 8.89 12.42 -8.16
N ARG A 30 8.60 13.63 -8.64
CA ARG A 30 9.41 14.26 -9.71
C ARG A 30 10.84 14.55 -9.24
N LYS A 31 10.98 15.18 -8.08
CA LYS A 31 12.25 15.48 -7.39
C LYS A 31 11.99 15.54 -5.89
N MET A 32 12.97 15.12 -5.10
CA MET A 32 12.89 15.16 -3.64
C MET A 32 14.18 15.71 -3.04
N PRO A 33 14.12 16.52 -1.98
CA PRO A 33 15.30 16.95 -1.25
C PRO A 33 16.12 15.75 -0.75
N ARG A 34 17.42 15.74 -1.04
CA ARG A 34 18.34 14.67 -0.59
C ARG A 34 18.31 14.50 0.93
N LYS A 35 18.08 15.60 1.66
CA LYS A 35 17.98 15.63 3.12
C LYS A 35 16.91 14.67 3.67
N PHE A 36 15.79 14.50 2.97
CA PHE A 36 14.72 13.60 3.44
C PHE A 36 15.16 12.14 3.42
N VAL A 37 15.86 11.74 2.37
CA VAL A 37 16.39 10.38 2.24
C VAL A 37 17.52 10.14 3.23
N THR A 38 18.41 11.11 3.45
CA THR A 38 19.50 10.95 4.43
C THR A 38 18.97 10.87 5.86
N GLN A 39 18.00 11.71 6.22
CA GLN A 39 17.40 11.66 7.56
C GLN A 39 16.61 10.38 7.79
N HIS A 40 15.85 9.87 6.81
CA HIS A 40 15.17 8.58 6.98
C HIS A 40 16.16 7.43 7.19
N LYS A 41 17.30 7.43 6.48
CA LYS A 41 18.36 6.45 6.72
C LYS A 41 18.90 6.53 8.15
N GLU A 42 19.12 7.75 8.67
CA GLU A 42 19.51 7.96 10.06
C GLU A 42 18.46 7.41 11.04
N LEU A 43 17.17 7.65 10.80
CA LEU A 43 16.07 7.11 11.61
C LEU A 43 16.03 5.58 11.62
N ARG A 44 16.35 4.94 10.49
CA ARG A 44 16.44 3.48 10.41
C ARG A 44 17.63 2.92 11.17
N VAL A 45 18.78 3.59 11.07
CA VAL A 45 20.01 3.20 11.79
C VAL A 45 19.86 3.41 13.30
N SER A 46 19.16 4.46 13.72
CA SER A 46 18.86 4.74 15.13
C SER A 46 17.70 3.89 15.69
N HIS A 47 17.17 2.95 14.91
CA HIS A 47 16.02 2.09 15.27
C HIS A 47 14.75 2.86 15.66
N GLN A 48 14.62 4.12 15.22
CA GLN A 48 13.42 4.95 15.44
C GLN A 48 12.29 4.65 14.45
N THR A 49 12.60 3.96 13.34
CA THR A 49 11.59 3.44 12.42
C THR A 49 12.03 2.12 11.80
N SER A 50 11.09 1.19 11.67
CA SER A 50 11.25 -0.04 10.90
C SER A 50 10.77 0.08 9.46
N HIS A 51 10.02 1.14 9.14
CA HIS A 51 9.44 1.36 7.82
C HIS A 51 10.52 1.67 6.77
N ASP A 52 10.33 1.12 5.57
CA ASP A 52 11.06 1.60 4.40
C ASP A 52 10.62 3.02 4.04
N PHE A 53 11.36 3.67 3.13
CA PHE A 53 11.15 5.08 2.86
C PHE A 53 9.74 5.36 2.31
N THR A 54 9.25 4.49 1.42
CA THR A 54 7.92 4.64 0.80
C THR A 54 6.82 4.50 1.84
N SER A 55 6.85 3.45 2.68
CA SER A 55 5.85 3.26 3.74
C SER A 55 5.88 4.39 4.75
N TYR A 56 7.08 4.87 5.12
CA TYR A 56 7.26 6.01 6.01
C TYR A 56 6.57 7.28 5.46
N VAL A 57 6.70 7.53 4.15
CA VAL A 57 6.05 8.67 3.49
C VAL A 57 4.53 8.49 3.44
N MET A 58 4.04 7.29 3.16
CA MET A 58 2.60 6.99 3.13
C MET A 58 1.95 7.19 4.49
N GLU A 59 2.58 6.72 5.57
CA GLU A 59 2.10 6.95 6.94
C GLU A 59 2.11 8.43 7.30
N ALA A 60 3.17 9.17 6.95
CA ALA A 60 3.22 10.61 7.19
C ALA A 60 2.10 11.38 6.48
N ILE A 61 1.76 10.98 5.24
CA ILE A 61 0.63 11.57 4.50
C ILE A 61 -0.71 11.18 5.15
N ARG A 62 -0.89 9.90 5.50
CA ARG A 62 -2.09 9.41 6.19
C ARG A 62 -2.33 10.18 7.49
N GLU A 63 -1.32 10.29 8.35
CA GLU A 63 -1.41 11.05 9.60
C GLU A 63 -1.77 12.51 9.38
N LYS A 64 -1.20 13.14 8.34
CA LYS A 64 -1.50 14.53 8.02
C LYS A 64 -2.95 14.71 7.58
N LEU A 65 -3.46 13.83 6.71
CA LEU A 65 -4.85 13.87 6.26
C LEU A 65 -5.84 13.58 7.40
N ALA A 66 -5.51 12.66 8.31
CA ALA A 66 -6.30 12.39 9.50
C ALA A 66 -6.36 13.61 10.44
N LYS A 67 -5.22 14.27 10.68
CA LYS A 67 -5.17 15.52 11.46
C LYS A 67 -5.98 16.66 10.83
N ASP A 68 -6.04 16.69 9.51
CA ASP A 68 -6.82 17.68 8.74
C ASP A 68 -8.30 17.29 8.58
N GLY A 69 -8.73 16.15 9.15
CA GLY A 69 -10.12 15.66 9.13
C GLY A 69 -10.59 15.25 7.73
N LYS A 70 -9.68 14.80 6.87
CA LYS A 70 -9.96 14.41 5.48
C LYS A 70 -10.09 12.90 5.29
N ILE A 71 -9.60 12.13 6.25
CA ILE A 71 -9.72 10.67 6.37
C ILE A 71 -9.90 10.33 7.85
#